data_AF-A0A8J7X2U5-F1
#
_entry.id   AF-A0A8J7X2U5-F1
#
_cell.length_a   1.000
_cell.length_b   1.000
_cell.length_c   1.000
_cell.angle_alpha   90.00
_cell.angle_beta   90.00
_cell.angle_gamma   90.00
#
_symmetry.space_group_name_H-M   'P 1'
#
loop_
_entity.id
_entity.type
_entity.pdbx_description
1 polymer ?
#
loop_
_entity_poly.entity_id
_entity_poly.type
_entity_poly.pdbx_seq_one_letter_code
_entity_poly.pdbx_strand_id
1 'polypeptide(L)'
;MVSKSKQILHVLKYSLTLFFVTRIFLTCIGVYSRSYGMVMLSEYQQIRFFEYGIQWLSVWGMWDTHWYLDIAKNGYSSYPNTVIGSGLQANYGFFPLYPALIKLLSYVTQDFYLSGFLISNICLIASSVVLYKIAEI
;
A
#
# COMPACT_ATOMS: atom_id res chain seq x y z
N MET A 1 34.03 -18.59 9.93
CA MET A 1 33.63 -17.48 9.03
C MET A 1 32.48 -17.93 8.16
N VAL A 2 31.26 -17.41 8.38
CA VAL A 2 30.10 -17.68 7.52
C VAL A 2 30.34 -16.98 6.17
N SER A 3 30.09 -17.65 5.04
CA SER A 3 30.27 -17.03 3.72
C SER A 3 29.30 -15.86 3.54
N LYS A 4 29.72 -14.78 2.86
CA LYS A 4 28.85 -13.62 2.55
C LYS A 4 27.51 -14.04 1.92
N SER A 5 27.51 -15.10 1.11
CA SER A 5 26.30 -15.67 0.51
C SER A 5 25.31 -16.24 1.55
N LYS A 6 25.80 -16.90 2.60
CA LYS A 6 24.96 -17.44 3.68
C LYS A 6 24.35 -16.31 4.53
N GLN A 7 25.09 -15.22 4.75
CA GLN A 7 24.57 -14.04 5.47
C GLN A 7 23.46 -13.36 4.66
N ILE A 8 23.68 -13.09 3.36
CA ILE A 8 22.65 -12.49 2.49
C ILE A 8 21.38 -13.35 2.46
N LEU A 9 21.55 -14.67 2.32
CA LEU A 9 20.42 -15.60 2.31
C LEU A 9 19.66 -15.58 3.64
N HIS A 10 20.37 -15.49 4.76
CA HIS A 10 19.75 -15.38 6.09
C HIS A 10 18.91 -14.10 6.21
N VAL A 11 19.47 -12.94 5.84
CA VAL A 11 18.75 -11.65 5.87
C VAL A 11 17.50 -11.70 5.00
N LEU A 12 17.63 -12.19 3.77
CA LEU A 12 16.48 -12.31 2.86
C LEU A 12 15.39 -13.21 3.43
N LYS A 13 15.76 -14.39 3.95
CA LYS A 13 14.80 -15.31 4.58
C LYS A 13 14.11 -14.65 5.78
N TYR A 14 14.86 -13.97 6.64
CA TYR A 14 14.31 -13.29 7.80
C TYR A 14 13.33 -12.17 7.40
N SER A 15 13.71 -11.29 6.48
CA SER A 15 12.84 -10.22 5.98
C SER A 15 11.58 -10.76 5.31
N LEU A 16 11.69 -11.84 4.52
CA LEU A 16 10.53 -12.46 3.89
C LEU A 16 9.61 -13.13 4.91
N THR A 17 10.14 -13.82 5.92
CA THR A 17 9.33 -14.39 7.01
C THR A 17 8.53 -13.31 7.72
N LEU A 18 9.16 -12.21 8.13
CA LEU A 18 8.45 -11.10 8.77
C LEU A 18 7.40 -10.48 7.84
N PHE A 19 7.74 -10.30 6.56
CA PHE A 19 6.81 -9.81 5.57
C PHE A 19 5.56 -10.70 5.49
N PHE A 20 5.71 -12.01 5.26
CA PHE A 20 4.55 -12.89 5.13
C PHE A 20 3.73 -13.02 6.41
N VAL A 21 4.39 -13.14 7.57
CA VAL A 21 3.70 -13.21 8.87
C VAL A 21 2.86 -11.95 9.11
N THR A 22 3.45 -10.77 8.91
CA THR A 22 2.71 -9.50 9.08
C THR A 22 1.58 -9.36 8.07
N ARG A 23 1.76 -9.80 6.82
CA ARG A 23 0.74 -9.69 5.77
C ARG A 23 -0.44 -10.59 6.03
N ILE A 24 -0.20 -11.83 6.43
CA ILE A 24 -1.26 -12.76 6.82
C ILE A 24 -2.02 -12.17 8.02
N PHE A 25 -1.32 -11.77 9.07
CA PHE A 25 -1.93 -11.25 10.28
C PHE A 25 -2.78 -9.99 10.04
N LEU A 26 -2.22 -8.98 9.35
CA LEU A 26 -2.93 -7.74 9.03
C LEU A 26 -4.07 -7.95 8.03
N THR A 27 -3.94 -8.88 7.09
CA THR A 27 -5.04 -9.23 6.19
C THR A 27 -6.18 -9.88 6.95
N CYS A 28 -5.89 -10.84 7.84
CA CYS A 28 -6.90 -11.49 8.68
C CYS A 28 -7.63 -10.45 9.56
N ILE A 29 -6.88 -9.58 10.24
CA ILE A 29 -7.46 -8.52 11.07
C ILE A 29 -8.26 -7.53 10.20
N GLY A 30 -7.74 -7.10 9.06
CA GLY A 30 -8.40 -6.15 8.18
C GLY A 30 -9.70 -6.70 7.59
N VAL A 31 -9.69 -7.97 7.16
CA VAL A 31 -10.88 -8.63 6.62
C VAL A 31 -11.91 -8.83 7.72
N TYR A 32 -11.50 -9.30 8.90
CA TYR A 32 -12.38 -9.43 10.06
C TYR A 32 -12.95 -8.08 10.49
N SER A 33 -12.12 -7.07 10.64
CA SER A 33 -12.53 -5.71 10.99
C SER A 33 -13.53 -5.16 9.97
N ARG A 34 -13.34 -5.42 8.67
CA ARG A 34 -14.29 -5.00 7.65
C ARG A 34 -15.59 -5.80 7.68
N SER A 35 -15.55 -7.12 7.87
CA SER A 35 -16.78 -7.93 7.92
C SER A 35 -17.70 -7.56 9.08
N TYR A 36 -17.16 -7.12 10.21
CA TYR A 36 -17.94 -6.75 11.40
C TYR A 36 -18.10 -5.22 11.58
N GLY A 37 -17.08 -4.43 11.25
CA GLY A 37 -17.04 -2.98 11.46
C GLY A 37 -17.81 -2.16 10.41
N MET A 38 -18.09 -2.73 9.23
CA MET A 38 -18.92 -2.07 8.20
C MET A 38 -20.34 -1.74 8.70
N VAL A 39 -20.87 -2.53 9.64
CA VAL A 39 -22.20 -2.32 10.24
C VAL A 39 -22.19 -1.16 11.25
N MET A 40 -21.09 -0.94 11.95
CA MET A 40 -21.01 0.08 13.02
C MET A 40 -20.51 1.45 12.54
N LEU A 41 -19.67 1.51 11.49
CA LEU A 41 -19.00 2.74 11.05
C LEU A 41 -19.72 3.45 9.90
N SER A 42 -20.50 2.73 9.09
CA SER A 42 -21.21 3.31 7.94
C SER A 42 -22.34 4.27 8.34
N GLU A 43 -22.87 4.14 9.56
CA GLU A 43 -23.96 4.96 10.07
C GLU A 43 -23.49 6.32 10.65
N TYR A 44 -22.22 6.43 11.05
CA TYR A 44 -21.72 7.59 11.82
C TYR A 44 -20.71 8.47 11.09
N GLN A 45 -19.98 7.92 10.12
CA GLN A 45 -18.92 8.62 9.42
C GLN A 45 -18.99 8.18 7.96
N GLN A 46 -19.02 9.12 7.01
CA GLN A 46 -19.02 8.81 5.57
C GLN A 46 -17.67 8.20 5.09
N ILE A 47 -17.11 7.26 5.85
CA ILE A 47 -15.96 6.45 5.49
C ILE A 47 -16.43 5.53 4.38
N ARG A 48 -16.18 5.93 3.13
CA ARG A 48 -16.28 5.01 2.01
C ARG A 48 -15.06 4.13 2.01
N PHE A 49 -15.25 2.88 2.40
CA PHE A 49 -14.21 1.88 2.31
C PHE A 49 -13.83 1.71 0.84
N PHE A 50 -12.54 1.66 0.55
CA PHE A 50 -12.07 1.33 -0.78
C PHE A 50 -12.57 -0.06 -1.18
N GLU A 51 -13.32 -0.15 -2.26
CA GLU A 51 -13.84 -1.40 -2.78
C GLU A 51 -13.00 -1.86 -3.96
N TYR A 52 -12.46 -3.06 -3.82
CA TYR A 52 -11.84 -3.81 -4.89
C TYR A 52 -12.58 -5.14 -5.01
N GLY A 53 -12.58 -5.74 -6.21
CA GLY A 53 -13.34 -6.98 -6.49
C GLY A 53 -12.96 -8.17 -5.60
N ILE A 54 -11.86 -8.06 -4.84
CA ILE A 54 -11.33 -9.11 -3.97
C ILE A 54 -11.14 -8.54 -2.56
N GLN A 55 -11.93 -9.03 -1.59
CA GLN A 55 -12.02 -8.49 -0.23
C GLN A 55 -10.68 -8.36 0.50
N TRP A 56 -9.83 -9.38 0.44
CA TRP A 56 -8.53 -9.37 1.12
C TRP A 56 -7.59 -8.30 0.57
N LEU A 57 -7.74 -7.94 -0.71
CA LEU A 57 -6.95 -6.87 -1.30
C LEU A 57 -7.55 -5.51 -0.93
N SER A 58 -8.88 -5.40 -0.84
CA SER A 58 -9.58 -4.15 -0.51
C SER A 58 -9.18 -3.56 0.85
N VAL A 59 -8.70 -4.37 1.81
CA VAL A 59 -8.28 -3.89 3.15
C VAL A 59 -7.03 -2.99 3.09
N TRP A 60 -6.22 -3.13 2.03
CA TRP A 60 -4.97 -2.39 1.87
C TRP A 60 -5.15 -1.02 1.18
N GLY A 61 -6.35 -0.74 0.67
CA GLY A 61 -6.60 0.41 -0.20
C GLY A 61 -7.21 1.62 0.51
N MET A 62 -7.04 1.73 1.82
CA MET A 62 -7.69 2.79 2.60
C MET A 62 -6.92 4.12 2.55
N TRP A 63 -7.60 5.20 2.95
CA TRP A 63 -7.01 6.53 3.18
C TRP A 63 -6.34 7.10 1.92
N ASP A 64 -5.03 7.36 2.00
CA ASP A 64 -4.23 8.02 0.97
C ASP A 64 -4.11 7.25 -0.34
N THR A 65 -4.52 5.99 -0.35
CA THR A 65 -4.63 5.21 -1.59
C THR A 65 -5.39 5.97 -2.67
N HIS A 66 -6.50 6.63 -2.32
CA HIS A 66 -7.30 7.37 -3.29
C HIS A 66 -6.53 8.51 -3.93
N TRP A 67 -5.70 9.24 -3.17
CA TRP A 67 -4.88 10.34 -3.68
C TRP A 67 -3.80 9.84 -4.63
N TYR A 68 -3.09 8.78 -4.26
CA TYR A 68 -2.05 8.21 -5.12
C TYR A 68 -2.63 7.63 -6.41
N LEU A 69 -3.79 6.97 -6.36
CA LEU A 69 -4.46 6.45 -7.54
C LEU A 69 -5.03 7.56 -8.42
N ASP A 70 -5.57 8.63 -7.83
CA ASP A 70 -6.03 9.79 -8.58
C ASP A 70 -4.88 10.46 -9.34
N ILE A 71 -3.74 10.71 -8.69
CA ILE A 71 -2.56 11.29 -9.36
C ILE A 71 -2.03 10.34 -10.45
N ALA A 72 -1.99 9.03 -10.20
CA ALA A 72 -1.50 8.08 -11.20
C ALA A 72 -2.41 8.02 -12.44
N LYS A 73 -3.72 8.14 -12.26
CA LYS A 73 -4.71 8.10 -13.36
C LYS A 73 -4.83 9.44 -14.08
N ASN A 74 -5.02 10.50 -13.32
CA ASN A 74 -5.47 11.81 -13.81
C ASN A 74 -4.38 12.89 -13.74
N GLY A 75 -3.30 12.66 -12.98
CA GLY A 75 -2.27 13.65 -12.72
C GLY A 75 -2.62 14.58 -11.57
N TYR A 76 -1.81 15.63 -11.41
CA TYR A 76 -2.04 16.64 -10.38
C TYR A 76 -3.17 17.58 -10.77
N SER A 77 -3.99 17.90 -9.79
CA SER A 77 -5.17 18.76 -9.93
C SER A 77 -4.77 20.23 -9.80
N SER A 78 -5.33 21.10 -10.63
CA SER A 78 -5.06 22.55 -10.59
C SER A 78 -5.89 23.31 -9.55
N TYR A 79 -6.91 22.69 -8.98
CA TYR A 79 -7.76 23.22 -7.93
C TYR A 79 -7.98 22.15 -6.85
N PRO A 80 -8.40 22.52 -5.62
CA PRO A 80 -8.77 21.55 -4.60
C PRO A 80 -9.90 20.68 -5.11
N ASN A 81 -9.67 19.38 -5.11
CA ASN A 81 -10.59 18.39 -5.64
C ASN A 81 -11.13 17.56 -4.48
N THR A 82 -12.45 17.40 -4.43
CA THR A 82 -13.05 16.42 -3.53
C THR A 82 -12.74 15.02 -4.04
N VAL A 83 -11.67 14.40 -3.55
CA VAL A 83 -11.69 12.94 -3.42
C VAL A 83 -12.78 12.64 -2.40
N ILE A 84 -13.69 11.74 -2.76
CA ILE A 84 -15.01 11.62 -2.12
C ILE A 84 -14.90 11.60 -0.59
N GLY A 85 -15.52 12.59 0.08
CA GLY A 85 -15.55 12.69 1.55
C GLY A 85 -14.40 13.47 2.19
N SER A 86 -13.45 14.02 1.41
CA SER A 86 -12.25 14.70 1.95
C SER A 86 -12.41 16.20 2.24
N GLY A 87 -13.51 16.85 1.84
CA GLY A 87 -13.60 18.33 1.86
C GLY A 87 -12.70 18.99 0.80
N LEU A 88 -12.32 20.27 0.99
CA LEU A 88 -11.41 21.05 0.12
C LEU A 88 -9.95 20.59 0.27
N GLN A 89 -9.67 19.31 0.03
CA GLN A 89 -8.32 18.76 0.00
C GLN A 89 -7.76 18.76 -1.43
N ALA A 90 -6.44 18.67 -1.56
CA ALA A 90 -5.78 18.72 -2.86
C ALA A 90 -4.67 17.68 -2.99
N ASN A 91 -4.54 17.11 -4.18
CA ASN A 91 -3.61 16.02 -4.44
C ASN A 91 -2.15 16.49 -4.64
N TYR A 92 -1.90 17.80 -4.79
CA TYR A 92 -0.54 18.36 -4.96
C TYR A 92 0.33 18.33 -3.71
N GLY A 93 -0.20 17.93 -2.55
CA GLY A 93 0.60 17.69 -1.34
C GLY A 93 1.40 16.38 -1.37
N PHE A 94 1.11 15.46 -2.31
CA PHE A 94 1.75 14.15 -2.40
C PHE A 94 2.97 14.15 -3.31
N PHE A 95 4.03 13.44 -2.94
CA PHE A 95 5.25 13.31 -3.74
C PHE A 95 5.03 12.51 -5.05
N PRO A 96 5.71 12.87 -6.15
CA PRO A 96 5.37 12.38 -7.49
C PRO A 96 5.91 10.99 -7.83
N LEU A 97 6.96 10.52 -7.14
CA LEU A 97 7.64 9.28 -7.52
C LEU A 97 6.71 8.07 -7.46
N TYR A 98 5.95 7.92 -6.38
CA TYR A 98 5.08 6.77 -6.19
C TYR A 98 3.92 6.72 -7.21
N PRO A 99 3.14 7.79 -7.44
CA PRO A 99 2.17 7.84 -8.55
C PRO A 99 2.77 7.55 -9.93
N ALA A 100 3.97 8.06 -10.20
CA ALA A 100 4.64 7.81 -11.48
C ALA A 100 4.98 6.33 -11.66
N LEU A 101 5.49 5.67 -10.62
CA LEU A 101 5.76 4.22 -10.65
C LEU A 101 4.46 3.41 -10.82
N ILE A 102 3.38 3.81 -10.13
CA ILE A 102 2.06 3.19 -10.30
C ILE A 102 1.62 3.27 -11.76
N LYS A 103 1.67 4.47 -12.36
CA LYS A 103 1.28 4.69 -13.76
C LYS A 103 2.12 3.89 -14.75
N LEU A 104 3.42 3.76 -14.50
CA LEU A 104 4.31 2.97 -15.35
C LEU A 104 3.97 1.47 -15.26
N LEU A 105 3.80 0.94 -14.04
CA LEU A 105 3.49 -0.46 -13.84
C LEU A 105 2.05 -0.81 -14.28
N SER A 106 1.13 0.16 -14.28
CA SER A 106 -0.25 -0.07 -14.71
C SER A 106 -0.37 -0.39 -16.20
N TYR A 107 0.62 0.01 -17.02
CA TYR A 107 0.67 -0.43 -18.43
C TYR A 107 0.88 -1.95 -18.58
N VAL A 108 1.43 -2.62 -17.55
CA VAL A 108 1.65 -4.07 -17.54
C VAL A 108 0.53 -4.78 -16.81
N THR A 109 0.17 -4.33 -15.61
CA THR A 109 -0.88 -4.98 -14.80
C THR A 109 -2.29 -4.70 -15.28
N GLN A 110 -2.48 -3.63 -16.08
CA GLN A 110 -3.79 -3.07 -16.46
C GLN A 110 -4.64 -2.66 -15.25
N ASP A 111 -4.00 -2.44 -14.09
CA ASP A 111 -4.68 -2.10 -12.84
C ASP A 111 -3.77 -1.24 -11.95
N PHE A 112 -4.16 0.02 -11.77
CA PHE A 112 -3.42 1.00 -10.95
C PHE A 112 -3.34 0.61 -9.48
N TYR A 113 -4.40 0.01 -8.92
CA TYR A 113 -4.41 -0.39 -7.52
C TYR A 113 -3.49 -1.58 -7.28
N LEU A 114 -3.57 -2.59 -8.14
CA LEU A 114 -2.66 -3.72 -8.09
C LEU A 114 -1.20 -3.26 -8.27
N SER A 115 -0.94 -2.32 -9.18
CA SER A 115 0.40 -1.73 -9.35
C SER A 115 0.90 -1.09 -8.06
N GLY A 116 0.10 -0.23 -7.42
CA GLY A 116 0.49 0.42 -6.16
C GLY A 116 0.73 -0.59 -5.04
N PHE A 117 -0.13 -1.59 -4.93
CA PHE A 117 0.03 -2.67 -3.97
C PHE A 117 1.36 -3.43 -4.17
N LEU A 118 1.68 -3.81 -5.41
CA LEU A 118 2.93 -4.52 -5.72
C LEU A 118 4.16 -3.65 -5.43
N ILE A 119 4.17 -2.41 -5.90
CA ILE A 119 5.29 -1.47 -5.69
C ILE A 119 5.55 -1.27 -4.20
N SER A 120 4.51 -0.99 -3.42
CA SER A 120 4.63 -0.76 -1.97
C SER A 120 5.22 -1.96 -1.23
N ASN A 121 4.80 -3.18 -1.59
CA ASN A 121 5.32 -4.39 -0.95
C ASN A 121 6.77 -4.70 -1.37
N ILE A 122 7.14 -4.47 -2.64
CA ILE A 122 8.52 -4.60 -3.11
C ILE A 122 9.43 -3.60 -2.37
N CYS A 123 9.00 -2.34 -2.28
CA CYS A 123 9.73 -1.31 -1.55
C CYS A 123 9.89 -1.66 -0.07
N LEU A 124 8.88 -2.23 0.57
CA LEU A 124 8.98 -2.68 1.96
C LEU A 124 9.99 -3.82 2.13
N ILE A 125 9.97 -4.83 1.26
CA ILE A 125 10.92 -5.93 1.35
C ILE A 125 12.34 -5.39 1.16
N ALA A 126 12.55 -4.53 0.16
CA ALA A 126 13.84 -3.90 -0.09
C ALA A 126 14.31 -3.05 1.09
N SER A 127 13.44 -2.21 1.65
CA SER A 127 13.76 -1.36 2.81
C SER A 127 14.04 -2.18 4.05
N SER A 128 13.32 -3.29 4.27
CA SER A 128 13.56 -4.20 5.40
C SER A 128 14.93 -4.86 5.34
N VAL A 129 15.38 -5.25 4.14
CA VAL A 129 16.73 -5.81 3.92
C VAL A 129 17.81 -4.75 4.17
N VAL A 130 17.60 -3.52 3.69
CA VAL A 130 18.53 -2.40 3.91
C VAL A 130 18.60 -2.05 5.39
N LEU A 131 17.44 -1.95 6.07
CA LEU A 131 17.37 -1.64 7.49
C LEU A 131 18.08 -2.68 8.35
N TYR A 132 17.89 -3.98 8.05
CA TYR A 132 18.60 -5.05 8.75
C TYR A 132 20.11 -4.86 8.66
N LYS A 133 20.62 -4.57 7.45
CA LYS A 133 22.06 -4.36 7.23
C LYS A 133 22.59 -3.13 7.94
N ILE A 134 21.78 -2.07 8.07
CA ILE A 134 22.18 -0.87 8.80
C ILE A 134 22.20 -1.13 10.31
N ALA A 135 21.25 -1.91 10.84
CA ALA A 135 21.15 -2.22 12.27
C ALA A 135 22.16 -3.28 12.75
N GLU A 136 22.72 -4.08 11.84
CA GLU A 136 23.78 -5.06 12.14
C GLU A 136 25.19 -4.43 12.18
N ILE A 137 25.34 -3.15 11.78
CA ILE A 137 26.59 -2.38 11.89
C ILE A 137 26.80 -1.97 13.36
#